data_AF-A0A916UG31-F1
#
_entry.id   AF-A0A916UG31-F1
#
_cell.length_a   1.000
_cell.length_b   1.000
_cell.length_c   1.000
_cell.angle_alpha   90.00
_cell.angle_beta   90.00
_cell.angle_gamma   90.00
#
_symmetry.space_group_name_H-M   'P 1'
#
loop_
_entity.id
_entity.type
_entity.pdbx_description
1 polymer ?
#
loop_
_entity_poly.entity_id
_entity_poly.type
_entity_poly.pdbx_seq_one_letter_code
_entity_poly.pdbx_strand_id
1 'polypeptide(L)'
;MTWQDILNALGADRYQQHALCLTGDPVILTLYVASDLTTWLAYFAIGLTLLFRTVNFIDLGSSALIRLFGAFIFLCGLSHLTMVLTLFWGIYWLDVAVRAAMASVSAVTAVYTFQALLPERST
;
A
#
# COMPACT_ATOMS: atom_id res chain seq x y z
N MET A 1 12.78 -3.92 -25.36
CA MET A 1 11.87 -3.09 -24.55
C MET A 1 12.75 -2.12 -23.77
N THR A 2 12.71 -0.84 -24.12
CA THR A 2 13.52 0.18 -23.45
C THR A 2 12.82 0.61 -22.16
N TRP A 3 13.58 1.17 -21.22
CA TRP A 3 13.01 1.67 -19.96
C TRP A 3 11.92 2.73 -20.18
N GLN A 4 12.06 3.53 -21.24
CA GLN A 4 11.09 4.55 -21.62
C GLN A 4 9.74 3.96 -22.06
N ASP A 5 9.76 2.82 -22.77
CA ASP A 5 8.53 2.14 -23.20
C ASP A 5 7.68 1.70 -22.01
N ILE A 6 8.32 1.22 -20.94
CA ILE A 6 7.64 0.80 -19.70
C ILE A 6 7.01 2.00 -18.99
N LEU A 7 7.76 3.11 -18.87
CA LEU A 7 7.25 4.32 -18.22
C LEU A 7 6.08 4.94 -19.00
N ASN A 8 6.16 4.98 -20.33
CA ASN A 8 5.09 5.49 -21.19
C ASN A 8 3.83 4.61 -21.09
N ALA A 9 3.99 3.28 -21.06
CA ALA A 9 2.87 2.36 -20.84
C ALA A 9 2.14 2.65 -19.50
N LEU A 10 2.88 3.06 -18.47
CA LEU A 10 2.34 3.45 -17.16
C LEU A 10 1.84 4.91 -17.10
N GLY A 11 1.88 5.65 -18.21
CA GLY A 11 1.32 6.99 -18.35
C GLY A 11 2.30 8.15 -18.13
N ALA A 12 3.61 7.90 -18.05
CA ALA A 12 4.61 8.94 -17.84
C ALA A 12 4.64 10.03 -18.94
N ASP A 13 4.12 9.72 -20.14
CA ASP A 13 3.99 10.64 -21.27
C ASP A 13 2.75 11.53 -21.20
N ARG A 14 1.74 11.10 -20.43
CA ARG A 14 0.40 11.71 -20.39
C ARG A 14 0.13 12.53 -19.12
N TYR A 15 0.91 12.34 -18.06
CA TYR A 15 0.67 12.96 -16.76
C TYR A 15 1.86 13.80 -16.27
N GLN A 16 1.55 14.91 -15.59
CA GLN A 16 2.56 15.80 -15.02
C GLN A 16 3.17 15.23 -13.73
N GLN A 17 4.48 15.44 -13.57
CA GLN A 17 5.23 15.04 -12.38
C GLN A 17 4.92 16.01 -11.23
N HIS A 18 4.49 15.49 -10.08
CA HIS A 18 4.22 16.35 -8.91
C HIS A 18 5.50 17.01 -8.35
N ALA A 19 6.67 16.39 -8.57
CA ALA A 19 7.96 17.00 -8.20
C ALA A 19 8.15 18.37 -8.85
N LEU A 20 7.67 18.57 -10.08
CA LEU A 20 7.81 19.83 -10.83
C LEU A 20 7.08 21.01 -10.15
N CYS A 21 6.02 20.72 -9.40
CA CYS A 21 5.27 21.73 -8.63
C CYS A 21 5.91 21.99 -7.26
N LEU A 22 6.52 20.97 -6.64
CA LEU A 22 7.11 21.04 -5.30
C LEU A 22 8.58 21.49 -5.28
N THR A 23 9.24 21.59 -6.42
CA THR A 23 10.61 22.14 -6.52
C THR A 23 10.73 23.58 -6.03
N GLY A 24 9.62 24.32 -5.95
CA GLY A 24 9.59 25.66 -5.36
C GLY A 24 9.66 25.69 -3.83
N ASP A 25 9.39 24.56 -3.16
CA ASP A 25 9.47 24.40 -1.70
C ASP A 25 10.22 23.09 -1.36
N PRO A 26 11.56 23.14 -1.27
CA PRO A 26 12.37 21.94 -1.04
C PRO A 26 12.16 21.32 0.35
N VAL A 27 11.63 22.08 1.31
CA VAL A 27 11.37 21.58 2.67
C VAL A 27 10.19 20.61 2.62
N ILE A 28 9.08 21.03 2.01
CA ILE A 28 7.91 20.16 1.83
C ILE A 28 8.25 18.95 0.98
N LEU A 29 8.98 19.13 -0.11
CA LEU A 29 9.40 18.02 -0.98
C LEU A 29 10.21 16.96 -0.20
N THR A 30 11.18 17.41 0.61
CA THR A 30 12.02 16.51 1.40
C THR A 30 11.21 15.77 2.47
N LEU A 31 10.35 16.50 3.19
CA LEU A 31 9.49 15.90 4.22
C LEU A 31 8.54 14.87 3.61
N TYR A 32 7.92 15.18 2.48
CA TYR A 32 7.02 14.29 1.78
C TYR A 32 7.71 12.97 1.39
N VAL A 33 8.86 13.06 0.73
CA VAL A 33 9.64 11.88 0.34
C VAL A 33 10.14 11.10 1.57
N ALA A 34 10.65 11.78 2.59
CA ALA A 34 11.16 11.13 3.80
C ALA A 34 10.05 10.41 4.58
N SER A 35 8.89 11.04 4.74
CA SER A 35 7.73 10.44 5.41
C SER A 35 7.21 9.20 4.67
N ASP A 36 7.08 9.28 3.34
CA ASP A 36 6.60 8.14 2.55
C ASP A 36 7.61 7.00 2.49
N LEU A 37 8.91 7.28 2.35
CA LEU A 37 9.94 6.24 2.36
C LEU A 37 10.03 5.55 3.72
N THR A 38 9.97 6.31 4.82
CA THR A 38 10.00 5.74 6.17
C THR A 38 8.77 4.88 6.43
N THR A 39 7.59 5.35 6.01
CA THR A 39 6.34 4.59 6.14
C THR A 39 6.35 3.33 5.29
N TRP A 40 6.82 3.43 4.04
CA TRP A 40 7.00 2.28 3.16
C TRP A 40 7.89 1.21 3.80
N LEU A 41 9.07 1.57 4.29
CA LEU A 41 9.99 0.62 4.92
C LEU A 41 9.38 -0.04 6.16
N ALA A 42 8.75 0.74 7.03
CA ALA A 42 8.11 0.22 8.23
C ALA A 42 6.96 -0.74 7.90
N TYR A 43 6.06 -0.34 7.00
CA TYR A 43 4.88 -1.13 6.67
C TYR A 43 5.22 -2.34 5.81
N PHE A 44 6.21 -2.24 4.94
CA PHE A 44 6.73 -3.37 4.20
C PHE A 44 7.30 -4.42 5.17
N ALA A 45 8.14 -4.03 6.13
CA ALA A 45 8.70 -4.94 7.12
C ALA A 45 7.63 -5.60 8.01
N ILE A 46 6.68 -4.82 8.53
CA ILE A 46 5.57 -5.31 9.37
C ILE A 46 4.68 -6.26 8.57
N GLY A 47 4.25 -5.85 7.37
CA GLY A 47 3.40 -6.63 6.49
C GLY A 47 4.04 -7.96 6.09
N LEU A 48 5.33 -7.94 5.71
CA LEU A 48 6.10 -9.14 5.40
C LEU A 48 6.14 -10.08 6.62
N THR A 49 6.44 -9.54 7.79
CA THR A 49 6.49 -10.32 9.03
C THR A 49 5.15 -11.00 9.32
N LEU A 50 4.02 -10.31 9.15
CA LEU A 50 2.69 -10.87 9.38
C LEU A 50 2.28 -11.89 8.32
N LEU A 51 2.67 -11.69 7.05
CA LEU A 51 2.37 -12.61 5.95
C LEU A 51 3.17 -13.91 6.05
N PHE A 52 4.46 -13.82 6.40
CA PHE A 52 5.36 -14.99 6.47
C PHE A 52 5.41 -15.65 7.84
N ARG A 53 4.73 -15.11 8.86
CA ARG A 53 4.64 -15.76 10.16
C ARG A 53 3.92 -17.11 10.01
N THR A 54 4.65 -18.20 10.24
CA THR A 54 4.08 -19.54 10.33
C THR A 54 3.07 -19.57 11.48
N VAL A 55 1.78 -19.67 11.13
CA VAL A 55 0.73 -19.80 12.14
C VAL A 55 0.68 -21.25 12.61
N ASN A 56 0.96 -21.49 13.88
CA ASN A 56 0.73 -22.79 14.50
C ASN A 56 -0.79 -23.09 14.49
N PHE A 57 -1.15 -24.30 14.09
CA PHE A 57 -2.48 -24.69 13.57
C PHE A 57 -3.69 -24.56 14.53
N ILE A 58 -3.51 -24.05 15.74
CA ILE A 58 -4.47 -24.20 16.84
C ILE A 58 -5.58 -23.12 16.81
N ASP A 59 -5.42 -22.04 16.04
CA ASP A 59 -6.41 -20.96 15.98
C ASP A 59 -6.67 -20.50 14.53
N LEU A 60 -7.38 -21.35 13.78
CA LEU A 60 -7.68 -21.18 12.35
C LEU A 60 -8.48 -19.89 12.06
N GLY A 61 -9.27 -19.40 13.02
CA GLY A 61 -10.04 -18.16 12.91
C GLY A 61 -9.17 -16.90 12.94
N SER A 62 -8.21 -16.82 13.87
CA SER A 62 -7.28 -15.68 13.98
C SER A 62 -6.21 -15.68 12.88
N SER A 63 -5.82 -16.87 12.39
CA SER A 63 -4.79 -17.02 11.36
C SER A 63 -5.12 -16.33 10.02
N ALA A 64 -6.39 -16.38 9.60
CA ALA A 64 -6.84 -15.76 8.36
C ALA A 64 -6.87 -14.23 8.48
N LEU A 65 -7.38 -13.72 9.61
CA LEU A 65 -7.38 -12.29 9.93
C LEU A 65 -5.97 -11.72 9.96
N ILE A 66 -5.01 -12.39 10.62
CA ILE A 66 -3.62 -11.95 10.68
C ILE A 66 -3.02 -11.81 9.27
N ARG A 67 -3.29 -12.76 8.37
CA ARG A 67 -2.83 -12.68 6.97
C ARG A 67 -3.50 -11.56 6.18
N LEU A 68 -4.81 -11.34 6.39
CA LEU A 68 -5.54 -10.23 5.75
C LEU A 68 -5.00 -8.87 6.22
N PHE A 69 -4.77 -8.69 7.52
CA PHE A 69 -4.12 -7.48 8.06
C PHE A 69 -2.68 -7.34 7.57
N GLY A 70 -1.93 -8.43 7.48
CA GLY A 70 -0.59 -8.44 6.89
C GLY A 70 -0.59 -7.98 5.43
N ALA A 71 -1.51 -8.50 4.61
CA ALA A 71 -1.69 -8.09 3.22
C ALA A 71 -2.12 -6.62 3.10
N PHE A 72 -3.04 -6.17 3.94
CA PHE A 72 -3.49 -4.78 3.99
C PHE A 72 -2.32 -3.82 4.31
N ILE A 73 -1.56 -4.10 5.37
CA ILE A 73 -0.41 -3.28 5.78
C ILE A 73 0.66 -3.28 4.69
N PHE A 74 0.94 -4.43 4.08
CA PHE A 74 1.89 -4.55 2.98
C PHE A 74 1.49 -3.71 1.76
N LEU A 75 0.23 -3.80 1.33
CA LEU A 75 -0.30 -3.00 0.21
C LEU A 75 -0.32 -1.51 0.54
N CYS A 76 -0.59 -1.15 1.80
CA CYS A 76 -0.50 0.23 2.26
C CYS A 76 0.93 0.76 2.14
N GLY A 77 1.93 -0.02 2.56
CA GLY A 77 3.35 0.30 2.34
C GLY A 77 3.68 0.49 0.86
N LEU A 78 3.22 -0.41 -0.01
CA LEU A 78 3.43 -0.28 -1.47
C LEU A 78 2.82 1.00 -2.03
N SER A 79 1.67 1.46 -1.51
CA SER A 79 1.05 2.70 -1.97
C SER A 79 1.89 3.95 -1.64
N HIS A 80 2.64 3.94 -0.53
CA HIS A 80 3.60 5.00 -0.22
C HIS A 80 4.79 4.98 -1.19
N LEU A 81 5.26 3.79 -1.57
CA LEU A 81 6.30 3.67 -2.59
C LEU A 81 5.83 4.20 -3.94
N THR A 82 4.62 3.83 -4.40
CA THR A 82 4.08 4.32 -5.68
C THR A 82 3.82 5.82 -5.66
N MET A 83 3.50 6.40 -4.51
CA MET A 83 3.37 7.85 -4.31
C MET A 83 4.70 8.58 -4.52
N VAL A 84 5.81 8.04 -4.01
CA VAL A 84 7.15 8.59 -4.29
C VAL A 84 7.50 8.43 -5.77
N LEU A 85 7.23 7.27 -6.38
CA LEU A 85 7.54 7.04 -7.80
C LEU A 85 6.73 7.94 -8.74
N THR A 86 5.44 8.15 -8.47
CA THR A 86 4.59 9.05 -9.26
C THR A 86 5.03 10.50 -9.13
N LEU A 87 5.62 10.89 -7.99
CA LEU A 87 6.20 12.21 -7.79
C LEU A 87 7.25 12.55 -8.86
N PHE A 88 8.14 11.60 -9.16
CA PHE A 88 9.26 11.78 -10.08
C PHE A 88 8.96 11.35 -11.53
N TRP A 89 8.20 10.28 -11.73
CA TRP A 89 7.98 9.68 -13.06
C TRP A 89 6.53 9.71 -13.56
N GLY A 90 5.56 10.21 -12.78
CA GLY A 90 4.17 10.34 -13.24
C GLY A 90 3.47 9.01 -13.57
N ILE A 91 3.92 7.89 -13.00
CA ILE A 91 3.41 6.53 -13.30
C ILE A 91 2.07 6.20 -12.59
N TYR A 92 1.03 6.99 -12.84
CA TYR A 92 -0.25 6.91 -12.12
C TYR A 92 -0.99 5.58 -12.28
N TRP A 93 -0.83 4.88 -13.39
CA TRP A 93 -1.49 3.59 -13.58
C TRP A 93 -1.06 2.55 -12.56
N LEU A 94 0.23 2.55 -12.19
CA LEU A 94 0.74 1.67 -11.14
C LEU A 94 0.18 2.06 -9.76
N ASP A 95 0.16 3.35 -9.45
CA ASP A 95 -0.36 3.86 -8.17
C ASP A 95 -1.85 3.52 -8.00
N VAL A 96 -2.67 3.78 -9.01
CA VAL A 96 -4.11 3.47 -8.98
C VAL A 96 -4.34 1.96 -8.87
N ALA A 97 -3.56 1.13 -9.57
CA ALA A 97 -3.68 -0.32 -9.46
C ALA A 97 -3.37 -0.82 -8.04
N VAL A 98 -2.29 -0.32 -7.41
CA VAL A 98 -1.94 -0.67 -6.03
C VAL A 98 -3.00 -0.21 -5.04
N ARG A 99 -3.51 1.03 -5.20
CA ARG A 99 -4.60 1.56 -4.36
C ARG A 99 -5.90 0.78 -4.52
N ALA A 100 -6.23 0.33 -5.74
CA ALA A 100 -7.41 -0.50 -5.97
C ALA A 100 -7.28 -1.87 -5.30
N ALA A 101 -6.10 -2.50 -5.36
CA ALA A 101 -5.82 -3.73 -4.63
C ALA A 101 -5.87 -3.52 -3.11
N MET A 102 -5.32 -2.42 -2.60
CA MET A 102 -5.41 -2.07 -1.18
C MET A 102 -6.87 -1.89 -0.74
N ALA A 103 -7.68 -1.17 -1.53
CA ALA A 103 -9.09 -0.93 -1.22
C ALA A 103 -9.90 -2.24 -1.17
N SER A 104 -9.66 -3.16 -2.11
CA SER A 104 -10.36 -4.45 -2.13
C SER A 104 -9.98 -5.32 -0.92
N VAL A 105 -8.69 -5.43 -0.59
CA VAL A 105 -8.23 -6.15 0.60
C VAL A 105 -8.76 -5.50 1.89
N SER A 106 -8.80 -4.17 1.95
CA SER A 106 -9.37 -3.44 3.09
C SER A 106 -10.85 -3.76 3.30
N ALA A 107 -11.64 -3.75 2.22
CA ALA A 107 -13.07 -4.05 2.28
C ALA A 107 -13.32 -5.49 2.77
N VAL A 108 -12.57 -6.47 2.24
CA VAL A 108 -12.65 -7.86 2.68
C VAL A 108 -12.26 -8.00 4.15
N THR A 109 -11.17 -7.33 4.56
CA THR A 109 -10.69 -7.34 5.96
C THR A 109 -11.74 -6.76 6.91
N ALA A 110 -12.39 -5.65 6.53
CA ALA A 110 -13.44 -5.02 7.31
C ALA A 110 -14.66 -5.93 7.50
N VAL A 111 -15.14 -6.57 6.42
CA VAL A 111 -16.27 -7.52 6.48
C VAL A 111 -15.94 -8.71 7.39
N TYR A 112 -14.76 -9.32 7.21
CA TYR A 112 -14.36 -10.48 7.99
C TYR A 112 -14.17 -10.12 9.47
N THR A 113 -13.58 -8.96 9.76
CA THR A 113 -13.41 -8.46 11.13
C THR A 113 -14.77 -8.17 11.78
N PHE A 114 -15.70 -7.55 11.05
CA PHE A 114 -17.04 -7.28 11.54
C PHE A 114 -17.79 -8.57 11.90
N GLN A 115 -17.74 -9.58 11.03
CA GLN A 115 -18.38 -10.88 11.28
C GLN A 115 -17.73 -11.64 12.44
N ALA A 116 -16.40 -11.59 12.55
CA ALA A 116 -15.67 -12.30 13.59
C ALA A 116 -15.82 -11.69 14.99
N LEU A 117 -15.94 -10.36 15.10
CA LEU A 117 -16.01 -9.66 16.39
C LEU A 117 -17.45 -9.35 16.86
N LEU A 118 -18.46 -9.41 15.99
CA LEU A 118 -19.87 -9.17 16.37
C LEU A 118 -20.74 -10.42 16.55
N PRO A 119 -20.36 -11.44 17.34
CA PRO A 119 -21.32 -12.44 17.80
C PRO A 119 -21.46 -12.49 19.34
N GLU A 120 -21.90 -11.42 20.01
CA GLU A 120 -22.62 -11.49 21.31
C GLU A 120 -23.55 -10.27 21.48
N ARG A 121 -24.75 -10.32 20.91
CA ARG A 121 -25.88 -9.55 21.45
C ARG A 121 -26.74 -10.51 22.26
N SER A 122 -26.45 -10.55 23.55
CA SER A 122 -27.26 -11.06 24.67
C SER A 122 -28.67 -11.55 24.30
N THR A 123 -28.90 -12.86 24.43
CA THR A 123 -30.18 -13.41 24.90
C THR A 123 -29.90 -14.37 26.03
#